data_AF-A0A0P6SQK6-F1
#
_entry.id   AF-A0A0P6SQK6-F1
#
_cell.length_a   1.000
_cell.length_b   1.000
_cell.length_c   1.000
_cell.angle_alpha   90.00
_cell.angle_beta   90.00
_cell.angle_gamma   90.00
#
_symmetry.space_group_name_H-M   'P 1'
#
loop_
_entity.id
_entity.type
_entity.pdbx_description
1 polymer ?
#
loop_
_entity_poly.entity_id
_entity_poly.type
_entity_poly.pdbx_seq_one_letter_code
_entity_poly.pdbx_strand_id
1 'polypeptide(L)'
;MKKLEATKPYPQYDEHGEVEATFTGVSGADGLFIPMLIKKDLTKASESEVVDAVLEEFFKQYYVERAMGEAIEKVNDLEKTTKKVDKAAKGAQALAVDAKARAEHLEKMTRVQAIFMLTSGLSLDPDVYRNMLELIEKPVEGTTYQPFDIFAIEDTDYEPSLNEGKLAFVQVLSEFTYNNEDAKALKAKAEDGEMFVANYGDLAKG
;
A
#
# COMPACT_ATOMS: atom_id res chain seq x y z
N MET A 1 10.81 -22.83 -47.41
CA MET A 1 10.34 -24.06 -46.73
C MET A 1 10.47 -25.20 -47.72
N LYS A 2 11.11 -26.33 -47.36
CA LYS A 2 11.14 -27.50 -48.25
C LYS A 2 9.69 -27.97 -48.44
N LYS A 3 9.30 -28.30 -49.68
CA LYS A 3 7.95 -28.76 -50.00
C LYS A 3 7.69 -30.09 -49.27
N LEU A 4 6.62 -30.14 -48.48
CA LEU A 4 6.09 -31.37 -47.90
C LEU A 4 5.08 -31.94 -48.89
N GLU A 5 5.13 -33.26 -49.10
CA GLU A 5 4.21 -33.95 -50.01
C GLU A 5 3.33 -34.90 -49.20
N ALA A 6 2.02 -34.90 -49.47
CA ALA A 6 1.09 -35.79 -48.79
C ALA A 6 1.27 -37.22 -49.31
N THR A 7 1.26 -38.20 -48.39
CA THR A 7 1.15 -39.60 -48.80
C THR A 7 -0.30 -39.97 -49.10
N LYS A 8 -0.47 -41.07 -49.86
CA LYS A 8 -1.80 -41.56 -50.23
C LYS A 8 -2.65 -41.81 -48.97
N PRO A 9 -3.86 -41.24 -48.86
CA PRO A 9 -4.74 -41.50 -47.74
C PRO A 9 -5.32 -42.92 -47.80
N TYR A 10 -5.26 -43.66 -46.70
CA TYR A 10 -5.80 -45.01 -46.54
C TYR A 10 -6.98 -45.01 -45.56
N PRO A 11 -8.22 -45.28 -46.01
CA PRO A 11 -9.38 -45.28 -45.13
C PRO A 11 -9.33 -46.42 -44.11
N GLN A 12 -9.77 -46.12 -42.89
CA GLN A 12 -10.06 -47.06 -41.82
C GLN A 12 -11.57 -47.02 -41.57
N TYR A 13 -12.21 -48.17 -41.66
CA TYR A 13 -13.66 -48.29 -41.59
C TYR A 13 -14.09 -48.68 -40.18
N ASP A 14 -15.24 -48.15 -39.74
CA ASP A 14 -15.90 -48.58 -38.51
C ASP A 14 -16.68 -49.90 -38.70
N GLU A 15 -17.35 -50.36 -37.63
CA GLU A 15 -18.19 -51.55 -37.64
C GLU A 15 -19.40 -51.46 -38.60
N HIS A 16 -19.73 -50.26 -39.11
CA HIS A 16 -20.83 -50.00 -40.02
C HIS A 16 -20.38 -49.83 -41.48
N GLY A 17 -19.06 -49.90 -41.75
CA GLY A 17 -18.49 -49.75 -43.09
C GLY A 17 -18.32 -48.30 -43.54
N GLU A 18 -18.45 -47.33 -42.63
CA GLU A 18 -18.19 -45.90 -42.88
C GLU A 18 -16.73 -45.57 -42.56
N VAL A 19 -16.14 -44.58 -43.25
CA VAL A 19 -14.74 -44.19 -43.01
C VAL A 19 -14.64 -43.38 -41.71
N GLU A 20 -14.13 -44.00 -40.65
CA GLU A 20 -13.97 -43.39 -39.32
C GLU A 20 -12.67 -42.58 -39.22
N ALA A 21 -11.60 -43.06 -39.85
CA ALA A 21 -10.30 -42.42 -39.82
C ALA A 21 -9.55 -42.66 -41.14
N THR A 22 -8.54 -41.83 -41.39
CA THR A 22 -7.66 -41.98 -42.55
C THR A 22 -6.21 -42.06 -42.08
N PHE A 23 -5.53 -43.15 -42.41
CA PHE A 23 -4.10 -43.29 -42.20
C PHE A 23 -3.37 -42.62 -43.36
N THR A 24 -2.60 -41.58 -43.06
CA THR A 24 -1.86 -40.80 -44.04
C THR A 24 -0.63 -40.19 -43.37
N GLY A 25 0.07 -39.29 -44.04
CA GLY A 25 1.31 -38.72 -43.54
C GLY A 25 1.90 -37.70 -44.50
N VAL A 26 2.96 -37.03 -44.06
CA VAL A 26 3.73 -36.09 -44.88
C VAL A 26 5.15 -36.58 -45.06
N SER A 27 5.68 -36.42 -46.27
CA SER A 27 7.06 -36.74 -46.62
C SER A 27 7.84 -35.49 -46.99
N GLY A 28 9.07 -35.38 -46.47
CA GLY A 28 10.04 -34.35 -46.83
C GLY A 28 11.06 -34.85 -47.85
N ALA A 29 11.68 -33.92 -48.58
CA ALA A 29 12.71 -34.21 -49.58
C ALA A 29 14.01 -34.81 -49.02
N ASP A 30 14.18 -34.82 -47.70
CA ASP A 30 15.30 -35.42 -46.95
C ASP A 30 14.99 -36.83 -46.42
N GLY A 31 13.87 -37.43 -46.84
CA GLY A 31 13.47 -38.77 -46.42
C GLY A 31 12.75 -38.82 -45.07
N LEU A 32 12.43 -37.66 -44.48
CA LEU A 32 11.57 -37.57 -43.31
C LEU A 32 10.15 -37.99 -43.69
N PHE A 33 9.58 -38.98 -43.00
CA PHE A 33 8.19 -39.40 -43.16
C PHE A 33 7.48 -39.36 -41.80
N ILE A 34 6.39 -38.60 -41.71
CA ILE A 34 5.57 -38.47 -40.49
C ILE A 34 4.21 -39.12 -40.77
N PRO A 35 4.00 -40.39 -40.37
CA PRO A 35 2.70 -41.05 -40.45
C PRO A 35 1.79 -40.61 -39.31
N MET A 36 0.52 -40.33 -39.62
CA MET A 36 -0.53 -39.97 -38.68
C MET A 36 -1.84 -40.68 -39.03
N LEU A 37 -2.54 -41.13 -38.00
CA LEU A 37 -3.93 -41.55 -38.12
C LEU A 37 -4.83 -40.36 -37.79
N ILE A 38 -5.58 -39.87 -38.78
CA ILE A 38 -6.44 -38.69 -38.62
C ILE A 38 -7.88 -39.18 -38.55
N LYS A 39 -8.61 -38.82 -37.48
CA LYS A 39 -10.03 -39.16 -37.29
C LYS A 39 -10.96 -38.31 -38.18
N LYS A 40 -10.73 -38.37 -39.48
CA LYS A 40 -11.45 -37.64 -40.53
C LYS A 40 -11.28 -38.41 -41.84
N ASP A 41 -12.33 -38.51 -42.65
CA ASP A 41 -12.21 -39.01 -44.03
C ASP A 41 -11.46 -37.97 -44.88
N LEU A 42 -10.27 -38.35 -45.34
CA LEU A 42 -9.41 -37.57 -46.23
C LEU A 42 -9.23 -38.23 -47.60
N THR A 43 -10.02 -39.26 -47.92
CA THR A 43 -9.89 -40.03 -49.17
C THR A 43 -10.15 -39.20 -50.43
N LYS A 44 -10.91 -38.10 -50.30
CA LYS A 44 -11.23 -37.14 -51.37
C LYS A 44 -10.61 -35.75 -51.16
N ALA A 45 -9.82 -35.59 -50.10
CA ALA A 45 -9.21 -34.31 -49.77
C ALA A 45 -8.06 -33.98 -50.74
N SER A 46 -7.82 -32.68 -50.95
CA SER A 46 -6.66 -32.22 -51.72
C SER A 46 -5.36 -32.43 -50.95
N GLU A 47 -4.23 -32.43 -51.66
CA GLU A 47 -2.89 -32.60 -51.07
C GLU A 47 -2.62 -31.60 -49.94
N SER A 48 -2.99 -30.33 -50.14
CA SER A 48 -2.84 -29.28 -49.12
C SER A 48 -3.65 -29.57 -47.86
N GLU A 49 -4.90 -30.00 -48.02
CA GLU A 49 -5.78 -30.31 -46.89
C GLU A 49 -5.28 -31.53 -46.10
N VAL A 50 -4.68 -32.50 -46.77
CA VAL A 50 -4.04 -33.65 -46.10
C VAL A 50 -2.79 -33.21 -45.35
N VAL A 51 -1.94 -32.38 -45.95
CA VAL A 51 -0.75 -31.83 -45.27
C VAL A 51 -1.16 -31.03 -44.03
N ASP A 52 -2.15 -30.13 -44.17
CA ASP A 52 -2.64 -29.30 -43.06
C ASP A 52 -3.22 -30.17 -41.93
N ALA A 53 -4.02 -31.18 -42.25
CA ALA A 53 -4.60 -32.08 -41.26
C ALA A 53 -3.56 -32.96 -40.55
N VAL A 54 -2.54 -33.46 -41.27
CA VAL A 54 -1.43 -34.23 -40.69
C VAL A 54 -0.61 -33.34 -39.75
N LEU A 55 -0.28 -32.13 -40.20
CA LEU A 55 0.46 -31.19 -39.37
C LEU A 55 -0.34 -30.78 -38.14
N GLU A 56 -1.64 -30.50 -38.27
CA GLU A 56 -2.51 -30.14 -37.16
C GLU A 56 -2.59 -31.23 -36.10
N GLU A 57 -2.83 -32.49 -36.49
CA GLU A 57 -2.85 -33.62 -35.54
C GLU A 57 -1.46 -33.90 -34.95
N PHE A 58 -0.40 -33.79 -35.75
CA PHE A 58 0.98 -33.90 -35.25
C PHE A 58 1.28 -32.82 -34.21
N PHE A 59 0.91 -31.56 -34.50
CA PHE A 59 1.02 -30.48 -33.53
C PHE A 59 0.19 -30.79 -32.30
N LYS A 60 -1.09 -31.20 -32.39
CA LYS A 60 -1.89 -31.55 -31.21
C LYS A 60 -1.23 -32.62 -30.34
N GLN A 61 -0.67 -33.66 -30.94
CA GLN A 61 -0.07 -34.77 -30.21
C GLN A 61 1.21 -34.37 -29.46
N TYR A 62 2.09 -33.58 -30.10
CA TYR A 62 3.40 -33.21 -29.54
C TYR A 62 3.43 -31.85 -28.83
N TYR A 63 2.50 -30.95 -29.16
CA TYR A 63 2.37 -29.63 -28.55
C TYR A 63 1.85 -29.73 -27.11
N VAL A 64 1.02 -30.72 -26.78
CA VAL A 64 0.51 -30.89 -25.41
C VAL A 64 1.67 -31.10 -24.41
N GLU A 65 2.65 -31.95 -24.72
CA GLU A 65 3.77 -32.20 -23.80
C GLU A 65 4.70 -30.99 -23.66
N ARG A 66 5.02 -30.32 -24.77
CA ARG A 66 5.88 -29.13 -24.76
C ARG A 66 5.19 -27.92 -24.13
N ALA A 67 3.93 -27.68 -24.49
CA ALA A 67 3.14 -26.59 -23.94
C ALA A 67 2.85 -26.79 -22.45
N MET A 68 2.68 -28.03 -21.97
CA MET A 68 2.60 -28.31 -20.54
C MET A 68 3.91 -27.99 -19.82
N GLY A 69 5.07 -28.36 -20.38
CA GLY A 69 6.37 -28.00 -19.81
C GLY A 69 6.59 -26.48 -19.72
N GLU A 70 6.36 -25.76 -20.82
CA GLU A 70 6.47 -24.29 -20.87
C GLU A 70 5.42 -23.60 -19.98
N ALA A 71 4.22 -24.15 -19.85
CA ALA A 71 3.18 -23.64 -18.96
C ALA A 71 3.54 -23.85 -17.48
N ILE A 72 4.06 -25.03 -17.11
CA ILE A 72 4.52 -25.32 -15.75
C ILE A 72 5.68 -24.39 -15.37
N GLU A 73 6.63 -24.15 -16.28
CA GLU A 73 7.73 -23.22 -16.07
C GLU A 73 7.24 -21.79 -15.84
N LYS A 74 6.33 -21.29 -16.71
CA LYS A 74 5.70 -19.97 -16.54
C LYS A 74 4.92 -19.85 -15.23
N VAL A 75 4.19 -20.88 -14.83
CA VAL A 75 3.45 -20.89 -13.55
C VAL A 75 4.42 -20.80 -12.37
N ASN A 76 5.53 -21.56 -12.39
CA ASN A 76 6.54 -21.50 -11.34
C ASN A 76 7.22 -20.13 -11.26
N ASP A 77 7.52 -19.51 -12.40
CA ASP A 77 8.10 -18.16 -12.45
C ASP A 77 7.12 -17.08 -11.98
N LEU A 78 5.83 -17.23 -12.31
CA LEU A 78 4.77 -16.40 -11.76
C LEU A 78 4.69 -16.58 -10.24
N GLU A 79 4.70 -17.80 -9.71
CA GLU A 79 4.68 -18.05 -8.26
C GLU A 79 5.88 -17.42 -7.53
N LYS A 80 7.09 -17.54 -8.09
CA LYS A 80 8.29 -16.89 -7.54
C LYS A 80 8.16 -15.37 -7.55
N THR A 81 7.62 -14.82 -8.64
CA THR A 81 7.40 -13.37 -8.77
C THR A 81 6.37 -12.89 -7.76
N THR A 82 5.24 -13.59 -7.63
CA THR A 82 4.20 -13.30 -6.63
C THR A 82 4.77 -13.34 -5.21
N LYS A 83 5.54 -14.37 -4.84
CA LYS A 83 6.19 -14.46 -3.52
C LYS A 83 7.14 -13.29 -3.25
N LYS A 84 7.90 -12.84 -4.27
CA LYS A 84 8.78 -11.67 -4.15
C LYS A 84 7.98 -10.38 -3.97
N VAL A 85 6.91 -10.20 -4.76
CA VAL A 85 6.01 -9.04 -4.66
C VAL A 85 5.34 -9.01 -3.29
N ASP A 86 4.82 -10.13 -2.79
CA ASP A 86 4.20 -10.22 -1.46
C ASP A 86 5.18 -9.86 -0.35
N LYS A 87 6.43 -10.34 -0.42
CA LYS A 87 7.47 -10.01 0.56
C LYS A 87 7.83 -8.53 0.50
N ALA A 88 7.95 -7.96 -0.70
CA ALA A 88 8.22 -6.53 -0.88
C ALA A 88 7.08 -5.65 -0.37
N ALA A 89 5.82 -6.03 -0.64
CA ALA A 89 4.64 -5.33 -0.16
C ALA A 89 4.55 -5.35 1.37
N LYS A 90 4.78 -6.52 1.99
CA LYS A 90 4.85 -6.63 3.46
C LYS A 90 6.00 -5.79 4.05
N GLY A 91 7.16 -5.78 3.40
CA GLY A 91 8.30 -4.95 3.80
C GLY A 91 7.99 -3.45 3.73
N ALA A 92 7.37 -3.00 2.64
CA ALA A 92 6.95 -1.61 2.47
C ALA A 92 5.90 -1.19 3.50
N GLN A 93 4.93 -2.06 3.80
CA GLN A 93 3.92 -1.81 4.84
C GLN A 93 4.56 -1.69 6.23
N ALA A 94 5.51 -2.57 6.56
CA ALA A 94 6.22 -2.50 7.83
C ALA A 94 7.04 -1.20 7.96
N LEU A 95 7.73 -0.77 6.90
CA LEU A 95 8.46 0.49 6.88
C LEU A 95 7.54 1.71 7.03
N ALA A 96 6.35 1.68 6.42
CA ALA A 96 5.38 2.76 6.56
C ALA A 96 4.85 2.88 8.00
N VAL A 97 4.58 1.75 8.66
CA VAL A 97 4.17 1.72 10.08
C VAL A 97 5.30 2.23 10.99
N ASP A 98 6.54 1.80 10.77
CA ASP A 98 7.71 2.27 11.53
C ASP A 98 7.95 3.78 11.32
N ALA A 99 7.84 4.26 10.08
CA ALA A 99 7.95 5.69 9.77
C ALA A 99 6.88 6.53 10.47
N LYS A 100 5.62 6.04 10.50
CA LYS A 100 4.53 6.71 11.22
C LYS A 100 4.80 6.75 12.73
N ALA A 101 5.19 5.63 13.33
CA ALA A 101 5.52 5.57 14.76
C ALA A 101 6.69 6.51 15.13
N ARG A 102 7.70 6.64 14.26
CA ARG A 102 8.80 7.59 14.44
C ARG A 102 8.34 9.04 14.32
N ALA A 103 7.46 9.36 13.37
CA ALA A 103 6.90 10.70 13.23
C ALA A 103 6.09 11.09 14.49
N GLU A 104 5.22 10.20 14.98
CA GLU A 104 4.46 10.41 16.22
C GLU A 104 5.39 10.58 17.44
N HIS A 105 6.48 9.80 17.50
CA HIS A 105 7.47 9.95 18.56
C HIS A 105 8.21 11.30 18.51
N LEU A 106 8.62 11.74 17.31
CA LEU A 106 9.28 13.03 17.13
C LEU A 106 8.34 14.18 17.48
N GLU A 107 7.08 14.12 17.05
CA GLU A 107 6.06 15.10 17.41
C GLU A 107 5.89 15.19 18.94
N LYS A 108 5.77 14.05 19.63
CA LYS A 108 5.68 14.01 21.10
C LYS A 108 6.92 14.62 21.76
N MET A 109 8.12 14.31 21.28
CA MET A 109 9.36 14.87 21.82
C MET A 109 9.45 16.39 21.61
N THR A 110 9.04 16.89 20.44
CA THR A 110 8.97 18.32 20.15
C THR A 110 8.02 19.04 21.12
N ARG A 111 6.85 18.45 21.42
CA ARG A 111 5.90 19.00 22.40
C ARG A 111 6.47 19.02 23.82
N VAL A 112 7.08 17.92 24.26
CA VAL A 112 7.73 17.85 25.58
C VAL A 112 8.85 18.89 25.69
N GLN A 113 9.63 19.09 24.64
CA GLN A 113 10.67 20.11 24.60
C GLN A 113 10.10 21.53 24.65
N ALA A 114 8.98 21.80 23.97
CA ALA A 114 8.28 23.09 24.05
C ALA A 114 7.79 23.36 25.49
N ILE A 115 7.13 22.37 26.12
CA ILE A 115 6.70 22.44 27.52
C ILE A 115 7.89 22.70 28.46
N PHE A 116 8.99 21.97 28.28
CA PHE A 116 10.19 22.18 29.09
C PHE A 116 10.69 23.62 28.97
N MET A 117 10.78 24.17 27.76
CA MET A 117 11.24 25.55 27.58
C MET A 117 10.29 26.56 28.22
N LEU A 118 8.98 26.39 28.06
CA LEU A 118 7.96 27.28 28.67
C LEU A 118 7.97 27.24 30.21
N THR A 119 8.35 26.10 30.80
CA THR A 119 8.39 25.91 32.26
C THR A 119 9.76 26.14 32.88
N SER A 120 10.82 26.26 32.07
CA SER A 120 12.21 26.33 32.55
C SER A 120 12.61 27.66 33.19
N GLY A 121 11.78 28.69 33.10
CA GLY A 121 12.12 30.05 33.55
C GLY A 121 13.14 30.76 32.65
N LEU A 122 13.43 30.22 31.46
CA LEU A 122 14.26 30.90 30.47
C LEU A 122 13.49 32.06 29.85
N SER A 123 14.16 33.19 29.64
CA SER A 123 13.62 34.29 28.85
C SER A 123 13.49 33.86 27.39
N LEU A 124 12.27 33.67 26.92
CA LEU A 124 11.98 33.29 25.53
C LEU A 124 11.81 34.54 24.66
N ASP A 125 12.28 34.45 23.43
CA ASP A 125 11.93 35.43 22.40
C ASP A 125 10.41 35.35 22.11
N PRO A 126 9.72 36.47 21.86
CA PRO A 126 8.26 36.49 21.62
C PRO A 126 7.82 35.55 20.50
N ASP A 127 8.55 35.49 19.38
CA ASP A 127 8.21 34.60 18.27
C ASP A 127 8.42 33.13 18.65
N VAL A 128 9.44 32.85 19.44
CA VAL A 128 9.73 31.50 19.95
C VAL A 128 8.62 31.04 20.91
N TYR A 129 8.18 31.91 21.81
CA TYR A 129 7.06 31.63 22.71
C TYR A 129 5.77 31.30 21.94
N ARG A 130 5.42 32.13 20.94
CA ARG A 130 4.25 31.89 20.09
C ARG A 130 4.31 30.51 19.44
N ASN A 131 5.41 30.22 18.76
CA ASN A 131 5.58 28.98 18.02
C ASN A 131 5.58 27.75 18.95
N MET A 132 6.06 27.87 20.19
CA MET A 132 6.00 26.79 21.17
C MET A 132 4.58 26.50 21.65
N LEU A 133 3.78 27.53 21.90
CA LEU A 133 2.38 27.34 22.30
C LEU A 133 1.52 26.77 21.17
N GLU A 134 1.82 27.08 19.92
CA GLU A 134 1.15 26.49 18.76
C GLU A 134 1.38 24.97 18.63
N LEU A 135 2.44 24.44 19.25
CA LEU A 135 2.71 23.00 19.32
C LEU A 135 1.95 22.30 20.44
N ILE A 136 1.43 23.05 21.42
CA ILE A 136 0.65 22.52 22.53
C ILE A 136 -0.81 22.35 22.08
N GLU A 137 -1.43 21.27 22.53
CA GLU A 137 -2.82 20.97 22.19
C GLU A 137 -3.78 22.00 22.80
N LYS A 138 -4.87 22.28 22.06
CA LYS A 138 -5.99 23.07 22.57
C LYS A 138 -6.85 22.23 23.51
N PRO A 139 -7.54 22.84 24.48
CA PRO A 139 -8.40 22.11 25.39
C PRO A 139 -9.60 21.50 24.62
N VAL A 140 -10.05 20.33 25.07
CA VAL A 140 -11.17 19.59 24.48
C VAL A 140 -12.34 19.57 25.47
N GLU A 141 -13.49 20.09 25.04
CA GLU A 141 -14.72 20.13 25.84
C GLU A 141 -15.10 18.75 26.39
N GLY A 142 -15.49 18.70 27.65
CA GLY A 142 -15.87 17.48 28.36
C GLY A 142 -14.68 16.64 28.83
N THR A 143 -13.44 17.08 28.59
CA THR A 143 -12.25 16.37 29.06
C THR A 143 -11.94 16.77 30.51
N THR A 144 -11.77 15.77 31.37
CA THR A 144 -11.26 15.95 32.73
C THR A 144 -9.74 15.89 32.71
N TYR A 145 -9.12 17.04 32.91
CA TYR A 145 -7.68 17.21 33.03
C TYR A 145 -7.21 16.90 34.45
N GLN A 146 -6.10 16.17 34.53
CA GLN A 146 -5.45 15.78 35.78
C GLN A 146 -4.38 16.82 36.18
N PRO A 147 -3.94 16.84 37.45
CA PRO A 147 -2.81 17.66 37.86
C PRO A 147 -1.60 17.45 36.92
N PHE A 148 -0.96 18.55 36.56
CA PHE A 148 0.15 18.69 35.60
C PHE A 148 -0.20 18.52 34.12
N ASP A 149 -1.46 18.28 33.75
CA ASP A 149 -1.86 18.37 32.35
C ASP A 149 -1.72 19.80 31.82
N ILE A 150 -1.36 19.92 30.56
CA ILE A 150 -1.02 21.19 29.91
C ILE A 150 -1.81 21.34 28.61
N PHE A 151 -2.32 22.54 28.37
CA PHE A 151 -2.93 22.92 27.11
C PHE A 151 -2.68 24.40 26.81
N ALA A 152 -2.95 24.81 25.58
CA ALA A 152 -2.89 26.20 25.14
C ALA A 152 -4.29 26.71 24.78
N ILE A 153 -4.67 27.87 25.29
CA ILE A 153 -5.95 28.51 24.99
C ILE A 153 -5.73 29.89 24.40
N GLU A 154 -6.61 30.31 23.49
CA GLU A 154 -6.60 31.67 22.97
C GLU A 154 -7.21 32.63 23.99
N ASP A 155 -6.43 33.64 24.37
CA ASP A 155 -6.89 34.74 25.21
C ASP A 155 -7.23 35.94 24.33
N THR A 156 -8.51 36.09 24.02
CA THR A 156 -9.00 37.17 23.16
C THR A 156 -8.81 38.55 23.79
N ASP A 157 -8.83 38.62 25.12
CA ASP A 157 -8.72 39.84 25.92
C ASP A 157 -7.25 40.26 26.14
N TYR A 158 -6.30 39.35 25.86
CA TYR A 158 -4.88 39.68 25.87
C TYR A 158 -4.53 40.56 24.66
N GLU A 159 -3.92 41.72 24.94
CA GLU A 159 -3.33 42.62 23.95
C GLU A 159 -1.82 42.34 23.86
N PRO A 160 -1.33 41.69 22.78
CA PRO A 160 0.09 41.40 22.63
C PRO A 160 0.90 42.69 22.55
N SER A 161 2.01 42.73 23.26
CA SER A 161 2.92 43.88 23.29
C SER A 161 4.01 43.79 22.21
N LEU A 162 4.31 42.57 21.76
CA LEU A 162 5.29 42.22 20.74
C LEU A 162 4.61 41.27 19.73
N ASN A 163 5.35 40.30 19.19
CA ASN A 163 4.84 39.32 18.22
C ASN A 163 4.49 37.97 18.85
N GLU A 164 4.26 37.92 20.17
CA GLU A 164 4.01 36.69 20.94
C GLU A 164 2.67 36.00 20.65
N GLY A 165 1.75 36.71 19.98
CA GLY A 165 0.40 36.22 19.73
C GLY A 165 -0.50 36.21 20.98
N LYS A 166 -1.64 35.54 20.87
CA LYS A 166 -2.71 35.56 21.89
C LYS A 166 -2.88 34.28 22.69
N LEU A 167 -2.00 33.29 22.51
CA LEU A 167 -2.11 32.04 23.26
C LEU A 167 -1.61 32.23 24.70
N ALA A 168 -2.37 31.68 25.65
CA ALA A 168 -2.00 31.52 27.04
C ALA A 168 -1.59 30.06 27.29
N PHE A 169 -0.49 29.89 28.03
CA PHE A 169 -0.10 28.60 28.60
C PHE A 169 -0.99 28.28 29.78
N VAL A 170 -1.54 27.06 29.82
CA VAL A 170 -2.31 26.57 30.97
C VAL A 170 -1.71 25.27 31.48
N GLN A 171 -1.42 25.21 32.78
CA GLN A 171 -1.06 23.99 33.48
C GLN A 171 -2.06 23.75 34.61
N VAL A 172 -2.71 22.60 34.59
CA VAL A 172 -3.68 22.21 35.61
C VAL A 172 -2.94 21.81 36.89
N LEU A 173 -3.36 22.30 38.05
CA LEU A 173 -2.74 21.99 39.35
C LEU A 173 -3.64 21.08 40.20
N SER A 174 -4.94 21.12 39.97
CA SER A 174 -5.97 20.27 40.57
C SER A 174 -6.92 19.74 39.49
N GLU A 175 -7.51 18.56 39.70
CA GLU A 175 -8.44 17.96 38.73
C GLU A 175 -9.52 18.97 38.29
N PHE A 176 -9.65 19.14 36.97
CA PHE A 176 -10.51 20.15 36.37
C PHE A 176 -11.15 19.59 35.10
N THR A 177 -12.46 19.81 34.93
CA THR A 177 -13.15 19.45 33.68
C THR A 177 -13.37 20.70 32.85
N TYR A 178 -12.88 20.69 31.62
CA TYR A 178 -13.04 21.82 30.69
C TYR A 178 -14.41 21.77 30.01
N ASN A 179 -15.20 22.83 30.19
CA ASN A 179 -16.55 23.04 29.67
C ASN A 179 -16.61 24.29 28.78
N ASN A 180 -15.61 24.49 27.90
CA ASN A 180 -15.48 25.69 27.05
C ASN A 180 -15.32 27.00 27.84
N GLU A 181 -14.68 26.96 29.01
CA GLU A 181 -14.27 28.18 29.70
C GLU A 181 -13.31 28.99 28.81
N ASP A 182 -13.53 30.31 28.75
CA ASP A 182 -12.58 31.21 28.09
C ASP A 182 -11.31 31.42 28.94
N ALA A 183 -10.29 32.04 28.35
CA ALA A 183 -9.03 32.29 29.05
C ALA A 183 -9.22 33.12 30.33
N LYS A 184 -10.21 34.02 30.36
CA LYS A 184 -10.52 34.86 31.52
C LYS A 184 -11.10 34.03 32.67
N ALA A 185 -12.01 33.11 32.39
CA ALA A 185 -12.54 32.17 33.37
C ALA A 185 -11.45 31.24 33.92
N LEU A 186 -10.53 30.77 33.06
CA LEU A 186 -9.37 29.99 33.51
C LEU A 186 -8.40 30.81 34.38
N LYS A 187 -8.18 32.09 34.05
CA LYS A 187 -7.37 32.99 34.90
C LYS A 187 -7.98 33.19 36.28
N ALA A 188 -9.31 33.30 36.40
CA ALA A 188 -9.97 33.36 37.70
C ALA A 188 -9.71 32.07 38.52
N LYS A 189 -9.75 30.90 37.88
CA LYS A 189 -9.40 29.63 38.52
C LYS A 189 -7.92 29.53 38.92
N ALA A 190 -7.05 30.27 38.23
CA ALA A 190 -5.65 30.37 38.61
C ALA A 190 -5.45 31.17 39.90
N GLU A 191 -6.30 32.18 40.17
CA GLU A 191 -6.29 32.90 41.45
C GLU A 191 -6.69 31.99 42.62
N ASP A 192 -7.59 31.03 42.37
CA ASP A 192 -8.00 30.00 43.34
C ASP A 192 -6.95 28.88 43.52
N GLY A 193 -5.88 28.87 42.72
CA GLY A 193 -4.82 27.86 42.77
C GLY A 193 -5.16 26.52 42.12
N GLU A 194 -6.28 26.43 41.39
CA GLU A 194 -6.67 25.22 40.66
C GLU A 194 -5.78 24.95 39.44
N MET A 195 -5.19 26.00 38.88
CA MET A 195 -4.36 25.95 37.68
C MET A 195 -3.35 27.11 37.66
N PHE A 196 -2.39 27.04 36.76
CA PHE A 196 -1.48 28.11 36.40
C PHE A 196 -1.81 28.56 34.98
N VAL A 197 -2.06 29.86 34.80
CA VAL A 197 -2.33 30.46 33.48
C VAL A 197 -1.37 31.62 33.28
N ALA A 198 -0.65 31.62 32.16
CA ALA A 198 0.33 32.65 31.86
C ALA A 198 0.33 33.05 30.38
N ASN A 199 0.36 34.35 30.11
CA ASN A 199 0.73 34.88 28.80
C ASN A 199 2.23 35.21 28.77
N TYR A 200 2.74 35.63 27.61
CA TYR A 200 4.14 36.02 27.44
C TYR A 200 4.58 37.07 28.46
N GLY A 201 3.75 38.11 28.67
CA GLY A 201 4.04 39.17 29.62
C GLY A 201 4.12 38.73 31.07
N ASP A 202 3.58 37.55 31.43
CA ASP A 202 3.64 36.99 32.77
C ASP A 202 4.92 36.16 32.96
N LEU A 203 5.34 35.45 31.92
CA LEU A 203 6.58 34.66 31.91
C LEU A 203 7.84 35.53 31.74
N ALA A 204 7.75 36.64 31.02
CA ALA A 204 8.88 37.52 30.74
C ALA A 204 9.25 38.48 31.89
N LYS A 205 8.42 38.56 32.94
CA LYS A 205 8.63 39.45 34.10
C LYS A 205 9.34 38.79 35.28
N GLY A 206 9.63 37.49 35.21
CA GLY A 206 10.47 36.75 36.17
C GLY A 206 11.94 36.78 35.78
#